data_AF-A0A7V7MZS2-F1
#
_entry.id   AF-A0A7V7MZS2-F1
#
_cell.length_a   1.000
_cell.length_b   1.000
_cell.length_c   1.000
_cell.angle_alpha   90.00
_cell.angle_beta   90.00
_cell.angle_gamma   90.00
#
_symmetry.space_group_name_H-M   'P 1'
#
loop_
_entity.id
_entity.type
_entity.pdbx_description
1 polymer ?
#
loop_
_entity_poly.entity_id
_entity_poly.type
_entity_poly.pdbx_seq_one_letter_code
_entity_poly.pdbx_strand_id
1 'polypeptide(L)' 'MEGLFTIENLMTLGMLVMLQAVLGFDNLLYIIIESKRVEVTRQSKLRTTGIWMAVVFRLLLL' A
#
# COMPACT_ATOMS: atom_id res chain seq x y z
N MET A 1 15.94 13.83 24.57
CA MET A 1 14.70 13.36 23.94
C MET A 1 14.52 14.17 22.69
N GLU A 2 14.78 13.58 21.52
CA GLU A 2 14.52 14.26 20.24
C GLU A 2 13.00 14.31 20.02
N GLY A 3 12.48 15.48 19.62
CA GLY A 3 11.06 15.67 19.40
C GLY A 3 10.57 14.98 18.13
N LEU A 4 9.29 14.58 18.09
CA LEU A 4 8.67 14.01 16.90
C LEU A 4 8.66 14.97 15.70
N PHE A 5 8.69 16.28 15.97
CA PHE A 5 8.62 17.35 14.97
C PHE A 5 9.97 18.06 14.76
N THR A 6 11.05 17.30 14.59
CA THR A 6 12.31 17.84 14.06
C THR A 6 12.33 17.73 12.54
N ILE A 7 13.09 18.61 11.88
CA ILE A 7 13.25 18.60 10.41
C ILE A 7 13.80 17.24 9.93
N GLU A 8 14.77 16.69 10.66
CA GLU A 8 15.35 15.38 10.37
C GLU A 8 14.32 14.24 10.45
N ASN A 9 13.48 14.23 11.50
CA ASN A 9 12.44 13.22 11.66
C ASN A 9 11.34 13.34 10.61
N LEU A 10 10.99 14.57 10.20
CA LEU A 10 10.06 14.80 9.09
C LEU A 10 10.63 14.31 7.75
N MET A 11 11.92 14.53 7.49
CA MET A 11 12.59 14.01 6.30
C MET A 11 12.65 12.48 6.30
N THR A 12 12.97 11.87 7.44
CA THR A 12 12.97 10.41 7.62
C THR A 12 11.57 9.83 7.41
N LEU A 13 10.55 10.44 8.02
CA LEU A 13 9.15 10.05 7.81
C LEU A 13 8.75 10.17 6.34
N GLY A 14 9.14 11.25 5.67
CA GLY A 14 8.92 11.44 4.24
C GLY A 14 9.56 10.34 3.38
N MET A 15 10.79 9.96 3.68
CA MET A 15 11.47 8.83 3.02
C MET A 15 10.74 7.51 3.27
N LEU A 16 10.36 7.21 4.51
CA LEU A 16 9.64 5.98 4.85
C LEU A 16 8.29 5.90 4.12
N VAL A 17 7.55 7.01 4.05
CA VAL A 17 6.29 7.10 3.31
C VAL A 17 6.51 6.91 1.80
N MET A 18 7.56 7.50 1.23
CA MET A 18 7.94 7.30 -0.18
C MET A 18 8.26 5.82 -0.48
N LEU A 19 9.10 5.19 0.33
CA LEU A 19 9.45 3.77 0.15
C LEU A 19 8.24 2.86 0.29
N GLN A 20 7.37 3.14 1.28
CA GLN A 20 6.08 2.47 1.46
C GLN A 20 5.15 2.64 0.25
N ALA A 21 5.14 3.83 -0.37
CA ALA A 21 4.32 4.09 -1.55
C ALA A 21 4.82 3.29 -2.76
N VAL A 22 6.12 3.30 -3.05
CA VAL A 22 6.73 2.55 -4.17
C VAL A 22 6.50 1.04 -4.01
N LEU A 23 6.78 0.49 -2.83
CA LEU A 23 6.55 -0.94 -2.55
C LEU A 23 5.06 -1.31 -2.57
N GLY A 24 4.17 -0.32 -2.40
CA GLY A 24 2.72 -0.54 -2.33
C GLY A 24 2.07 -0.49 -3.67
N PHE A 25 2.63 0.35 -4.52
CA PHE A 25 2.26 0.50 -5.90
C PHE A 25 2.38 -0.82 -6.66
N ASP A 26 3.45 -1.59 -6.42
CA ASP A 26 3.63 -2.92 -7.05
C ASP A 26 2.47 -3.88 -6.72
N ASN A 27 2.04 -3.91 -5.45
CA ASN A 27 0.91 -4.74 -5.02
C ASN A 27 -0.42 -4.26 -5.61
N LEU A 28 -0.64 -2.95 -5.69
CA LEU A 28 -1.84 -2.38 -6.31
C LEU A 28 -1.88 -2.64 -7.81
N LEU A 29 -0.76 -2.50 -8.51
CA LEU A 29 -0.65 -2.79 -9.95
C LEU A 29 -0.96 -4.26 -10.24
N TYR A 30 -0.45 -5.18 -9.43
CA TYR A 30 -0.76 -6.60 -9.55
C TYR A 30 -2.28 -6.84 -9.43
N ILE A 31 -2.94 -6.26 -8.43
CA ILE A 31 -4.40 -6.37 -8.24
C ILE A 31 -5.14 -5.77 -9.44
N ILE A 32 -4.69 -4.63 -9.99
CA ILE A 32 -5.31 -3.99 -11.15
C ILE A 32 -5.20 -4.88 -12.39
N ILE A 33 -4.03 -5.46 -12.66
CA ILE A 33 -3.81 -6.33 -13.81
C ILE A 33 -4.65 -7.62 -13.70
N GLU A 34 -4.64 -8.25 -12.53
CA GLU A 34 -5.36 -9.51 -12.31
C GLU A 34 -6.87 -9.28 -12.32
N SER A 35 -7.37 -8.20 -11.69
CA SER A 35 -8.79 -7.89 -11.68
C SER A 35 -9.36 -7.68 -13.09
N LYS A 36 -8.56 -7.15 -14.05
CA LYS A 36 -8.97 -7.02 -15.46
C LYS A 36 -9.19 -8.35 -16.18
N ARG A 37 -8.61 -9.45 -15.71
CA ARG A 37 -8.77 -10.80 -16.28
C ARG A 37 -10.00 -11.53 -15.75
N VAL A 38 -10.70 -10.97 -14.76
CA VAL A 38 -11.85 -11.60 -14.12
C VAL A 38 -13.16 -10.99 -14.61
N GLU A 39 -14.21 -11.80 -14.71
CA GLU A 39 -15.57 -11.36 -15.06
C GLU A 39 -15.99 -10.12 -14.28
N VAL A 40 -16.63 -9.17 -14.98
CA VAL A 40 -17.01 -7.84 -14.46
C VAL A 40 -17.84 -7.94 -13.16
N THR A 41 -18.67 -8.97 -13.06
CA THR A 41 -19.50 -9.31 -11.89
C THR A 41 -18.68 -9.64 -10.64
N ARG A 42 -17.44 -10.13 -10.79
CA ARG A 42 -16.52 -10.52 -9.70
C ARG A 42 -15.36 -9.54 -9.51
N GLN A 43 -15.05 -8.75 -10.54
CA GLN A 43 -13.94 -7.80 -10.58
C GLN A 43 -13.95 -6.80 -9.41
N SER A 44 -15.13 -6.24 -9.07
CA SER A 44 -15.27 -5.30 -7.94
C SER A 44 -14.94 -5.94 -6.59
N LYS A 45 -15.44 -7.16 -6.33
CA LYS A 45 -15.17 -7.90 -5.09
C LYS A 45 -13.69 -8.23 -4.93
N LEU A 46 -13.03 -8.65 -6.01
CA LEU A 46 -11.60 -8.98 -6.00
C LEU A 46 -10.72 -7.76 -5.78
N ARG A 47 -11.06 -6.62 -6.40
CA ARG A 47 -10.31 -5.38 -6.21
C ARG A 47 -10.40 -4.91 -4.76
N THR A 48 -11.60 -4.88 -4.19
CA THR A 48 -11.79 -4.43 -2.80
C THR A 48 -11.14 -5.40 -1.81
N THR A 49 -11.33 -6.71 -1.97
CA THR A 49 -10.74 -7.73 -1.08
C THR A 49 -9.23 -7.78 -1.20
N GLY A 50 -8.69 -7.67 -2.42
CA GLY A 50 -7.25 -7.64 -2.68
C GLY A 50 -6.57 -6.42 -2.07
N ILE A 51 -7.17 -5.22 -2.22
CA ILE A 51 -6.68 -4.00 -1.58
C ILE A 51 -6.73 -4.14 -0.05
N TRP A 52 -7.83 -4.65 0.49
CA TRP A 52 -7.97 -4.86 1.94
C TRP A 52 -6.89 -5.81 2.48
N MET A 53 -6.68 -6.95 1.81
CA MET A 53 -5.60 -7.86 2.19
C MET A 53 -4.22 -7.21 2.08
N ALA A 54 -3.93 -6.49 1.00
CA ALA A 54 -2.65 -5.82 0.81
C ALA A 54 -2.34 -4.82 1.94
N VAL A 55 -3.36 -4.08 2.40
CA VAL A 55 -3.21 -3.14 3.53
C VAL A 55 -3.02 -3.90 4.85
N VAL A 56 -3.78 -4.95 5.13
CA VAL A 56 -3.64 -5.75 6.37
C VAL A 56 -2.27 -6.41 6.45
N PHE A 57 -1.83 -7.09 5.39
CA PHE A 57 -0.52 -7.73 5.37
C PHE A 57 0.61 -6.74 5.59
N ARG A 58 0.48 -5.51 5.08
CA ARG A 58 1.44 -4.43 5.37
C ARG A 58 1.46 -4.00 6.82
N LEU A 59 0.29 -3.80 7.41
CA LEU A 59 0.20 -3.39 8.81
C LEU A 59 0.69 -4.49 9.77
N LEU A 60 0.60 -5.75 9.38
CA LEU A 60 1.09 -6.88 10.18
C LEU A 60 2.60 -7.12 10.04
N LEU A 61 3.18 -6.83 8.87
CA LEU A 61 4.62 -7.03 8.60
C LEU A 61 5.48 -5.81 8.95
N LEU A 62 4.87 -4.67 9.26
CA LEU A 62 5.51 -3.44 9.69
C LEU A 62 5.70 -3.42 11.22
#